data_AF-A0A0C2G238-F1
#
_entry.id   AF-A0A0C2G238-F1
#
_cell.length_a   1.000
_cell.length_b   1.000
_cell.length_c   1.000
_cell.angle_alpha   90.00
_cell.angle_beta   90.00
_cell.angle_gamma   90.00
#
_symmetry.space_group_name_H-M   'P 1'
#
loop_
_entity.id
_entity.type
_entity.pdbx_description
1 polymer ?
#
loop_
_entity_poly.entity_id
_entity_poly.type
_entity_poly.pdbx_seq_one_letter_code
_entity_poly.pdbx_strand_id
1 'polypeptide(L)'
;MDPIEVSQLDGIVEIQQLGTGDGKTLNGLVDGHQLQGGQLRDLLDSLSAGITAAGGSLVYPTVDSRMPPSSWYSFARVNPSIKGVVLAPFRDKYEYRRVNSMLDRAGWTAEQRSAATSEITLAASAVLRAAADYVSDLTECFIVSQRWTNCSFFAKMEFEDGKRYLGKSTYVSKEMANMLRPFIEYALVYAIGSTANTSNITDEESCAEFVKNQNDLHVYMYSWQADPYTGVFRCYRSPYIHFDTISPAFQIEDYDFKNTTYSTWAESVYKVNNLRLYLVQDESYEYIMLLIGIIVGRCNEDTFVNKRDEHVEEE
;
A
#
# COMPACT_ATOMS: atom_id res chain seq x y z
N MET A 1 -3.57 -21.78 16.14
CA MET A 1 -4.06 -21.02 17.30
C MET A 1 -3.76 -19.57 16.99
N ASP A 2 -4.76 -18.72 17.01
CA ASP A 2 -4.52 -17.29 16.81
C ASP A 2 -3.80 -16.75 18.05
N PRO A 3 -2.71 -15.98 17.87
CA PRO A 3 -1.90 -15.54 19.01
C PRO A 3 -2.60 -14.48 19.87
N ILE A 4 -3.68 -13.86 19.37
CA ILE A 4 -4.41 -12.77 20.04
C ILE A 4 -5.91 -12.97 19.83
N GLU A 5 -6.65 -13.07 20.92
CA GLU A 5 -8.12 -13.10 20.91
C GLU A 5 -8.72 -11.70 21.08
N VAL A 6 -9.89 -11.46 20.49
CA VAL A 6 -10.60 -10.17 20.61
C VAL A 6 -10.95 -9.84 22.07
N SER A 7 -11.17 -10.87 22.90
CA SER A 7 -11.42 -10.75 24.34
C SER A 7 -10.25 -10.12 25.12
N GLN A 8 -9.03 -10.18 24.57
CA GLN A 8 -7.80 -9.69 25.18
C GLN A 8 -7.53 -8.21 24.84
N LEU A 9 -8.30 -7.61 23.92
CA LEU A 9 -8.09 -6.23 23.48
C LEU A 9 -8.75 -5.25 24.46
N ASP A 10 -7.95 -4.39 25.09
CA ASP A 10 -8.47 -3.29 25.93
C ASP A 10 -8.85 -2.05 25.08
N GLY A 11 -8.17 -1.83 23.96
CA GLY A 11 -8.46 -0.72 23.07
C GLY A 11 -7.69 -0.75 21.76
N ILE A 12 -8.09 0.12 20.85
CA ILE A 12 -7.54 0.27 19.50
C ILE A 12 -7.20 1.73 19.29
N VAL A 13 -5.96 1.96 18.89
CA VAL A 13 -5.50 3.29 18.44
C VAL A 13 -5.20 3.19 16.95
N GLU A 14 -5.89 4.01 16.16
CA GLU A 14 -5.71 4.10 14.72
C GLU A 14 -5.21 5.49 14.34
N ILE A 15 -4.35 5.56 13.34
CA ILE A 15 -3.79 6.81 12.84
C ILE A 15 -4.36 7.04 11.45
N GLN A 16 -4.91 8.22 11.18
CA GLN A 16 -5.53 8.51 9.89
C GLN A 16 -5.07 9.83 9.29
N GLN A 17 -4.82 9.80 7.98
CA GLN A 17 -4.62 10.95 7.11
C GLN A 17 -3.63 11.99 7.63
N LEU A 18 -2.50 11.52 8.14
CA LEU A 18 -1.45 12.44 8.55
C LEU A 18 -0.82 13.15 7.34
N GLY A 19 -0.24 14.31 7.60
CA GLY A 19 0.52 15.10 6.64
C GLY A 19 -0.23 16.26 6.00
N THR A 20 -1.38 16.64 6.56
CA THR A 20 -2.17 17.80 6.08
C THR A 20 -2.43 18.88 7.12
N GLY A 21 -2.17 18.59 8.40
CA GLY A 21 -2.38 19.54 9.48
C GLY A 21 -1.23 20.54 9.61
N ASP A 22 -1.16 21.15 10.79
CA ASP A 22 -0.21 22.22 11.12
C ASP A 22 1.14 21.70 11.68
N GLY A 23 1.27 20.38 11.84
CA GLY A 23 2.45 19.73 12.41
C GLY A 23 2.58 19.86 13.92
N LYS A 24 1.58 20.41 14.62
CA LYS A 24 1.63 20.71 16.07
C LYS A 24 0.47 20.10 16.84
N THR A 25 -0.67 19.90 16.20
CA THR A 25 -1.88 19.46 16.88
C THR A 25 -2.46 18.22 16.21
N LEU A 26 -2.85 17.25 17.04
CA LEU A 26 -3.65 16.10 16.63
C LEU A 26 -4.99 16.12 17.37
N ASN A 27 -6.04 15.67 16.71
CA ASN A 27 -7.34 15.46 17.33
C ASN A 27 -7.48 14.00 17.72
N GLY A 28 -7.91 13.75 18.95
CA GLY A 28 -8.42 12.44 19.35
C GLY A 28 -9.88 12.35 18.94
N LEU A 29 -10.20 11.41 18.04
CA LEU A 29 -11.55 11.15 17.57
C LEU A 29 -12.02 9.81 18.14
N VAL A 30 -13.20 9.79 18.73
CA VAL A 30 -13.75 8.63 19.44
C VAL A 30 -15.26 8.55 19.19
N ASP A 31 -15.86 7.43 19.54
CA ASP A 31 -17.31 7.35 19.72
C ASP A 31 -17.68 8.03 21.06
N GLY A 32 -18.46 9.11 21.00
CA GLY A 32 -18.86 9.90 22.17
C GLY A 32 -19.55 9.09 23.28
N HIS A 33 -20.19 7.97 22.95
CA HIS A 33 -20.76 7.05 23.96
C HIS A 33 -19.69 6.44 24.88
N GLN A 34 -18.49 6.19 24.36
CA GLN A 34 -17.39 5.61 25.14
C GLN A 34 -16.78 6.62 26.13
N LEU A 35 -16.99 7.91 25.94
CA LEU A 35 -16.53 8.95 26.87
C LEU A 35 -17.39 9.05 28.13
N GLN A 36 -18.69 8.77 28.03
CA GLN A 36 -19.64 8.93 29.14
C GLN A 36 -19.31 8.04 30.34
N GLY A 37 -18.67 6.89 30.11
CA GLY A 37 -18.23 5.97 31.15
C GLY A 37 -16.85 6.26 31.75
N GLY A 38 -16.14 7.30 31.30
CA GLY A 38 -14.76 7.60 31.72
C GLY A 38 -13.70 6.58 31.24
N GLN A 39 -14.11 5.57 30.46
CA GLN A 39 -13.31 4.41 30.07
C GLN A 39 -12.11 4.75 29.17
N LEU A 40 -12.13 5.92 28.54
CA LEU A 40 -11.13 6.39 27.58
C LEU A 40 -10.08 7.33 28.17
N ARG A 41 -10.27 7.81 29.41
CA ARG A 41 -9.46 8.90 29.96
C ARG A 41 -7.98 8.53 30.06
N ASP A 42 -7.66 7.40 30.67
CA ASP A 42 -6.27 6.97 30.87
C ASP A 42 -5.54 6.72 29.53
N LEU A 43 -6.26 6.23 28.52
CA LEU A 43 -5.73 6.04 27.17
C LEU A 43 -5.45 7.39 26.50
N LEU A 44 -6.40 8.33 26.55
CA LEU A 44 -6.22 9.67 25.99
C LEU A 44 -5.11 10.45 26.69
N ASP A 45 -5.00 10.34 28.01
CA ASP A 45 -3.95 10.98 28.80
C ASP A 45 -2.57 10.42 28.42
N SER A 46 -2.48 9.10 28.20
CA SER A 46 -1.25 8.42 27.75
C SER A 46 -0.84 8.85 26.33
N LEU A 47 -1.80 8.91 25.39
CA LEU A 47 -1.55 9.42 24.04
C LEU A 47 -1.15 10.90 24.05
N SER A 48 -1.81 11.71 24.88
CA SER A 48 -1.49 13.13 25.08
C SER A 48 -0.08 13.31 25.63
N ALA A 49 0.35 12.47 26.57
CA ALA A 49 1.71 12.51 27.10
C ALA A 49 2.75 12.22 26.02
N GLY A 50 2.54 11.22 25.17
CA GLY A 50 3.42 10.91 24.04
C GLY A 50 3.50 12.03 23.01
N ILE A 51 2.37 12.68 22.69
CA ILE A 51 2.32 13.84 21.80
C ILE A 51 3.05 15.04 22.41
N THR A 52 2.83 15.30 23.70
CA THR A 52 3.46 16.42 24.41
C THR A 52 4.97 16.24 24.51
N ALA A 53 5.44 15.01 24.73
CA ALA A 53 6.86 14.67 24.73
C ALA A 53 7.55 14.93 23.38
N ALA A 54 6.80 14.92 22.28
CA ALA A 54 7.26 15.29 20.94
C ALA A 54 7.03 16.77 20.59
N GLY A 55 6.56 17.59 21.54
CA GLY A 55 6.36 19.04 21.38
C GLY A 55 5.02 19.44 20.75
N GLY A 56 4.07 18.52 20.65
CA GLY A 56 2.73 18.77 20.12
C GLY A 56 1.64 18.88 21.20
N SER A 57 0.39 18.91 20.75
CA SER A 57 -0.79 18.91 21.61
C SER A 57 -1.89 17.98 21.09
N LEU A 58 -2.62 17.34 22.01
CA LEU A 58 -3.81 16.57 21.70
C LEU A 58 -5.06 17.41 21.98
N VAL A 59 -5.95 17.53 20.99
CA VAL A 59 -7.31 18.05 21.18
C VAL A 59 -8.18 16.89 21.65
N TYR A 60 -8.65 16.99 22.88
CA TYR A 60 -9.50 15.97 23.47
C TYR A 60 -10.87 15.92 22.79
N PRO A 61 -11.43 14.72 22.58
CA PRO A 61 -12.79 14.57 22.08
C PRO A 61 -13.82 15.05 23.10
N THR A 62 -15.04 15.24 22.62
CA THR A 62 -16.21 15.61 23.43
C THR A 62 -17.28 14.52 23.32
N VAL A 63 -18.31 14.57 24.17
CA VAL A 63 -19.44 13.62 24.10
C VAL A 63 -20.20 13.67 22.77
N ASP A 64 -20.07 14.76 22.01
CA ASP A 64 -20.67 14.92 20.68
C ASP A 64 -19.75 14.41 19.55
N SER A 65 -18.53 13.99 19.86
CA SER A 65 -17.58 13.44 18.90
C SER A 65 -18.11 12.15 18.28
N ARG A 66 -17.83 11.97 16.98
CA ARG A 66 -18.19 10.78 16.22
C ARG A 66 -16.93 10.10 15.72
N MET A 67 -16.91 8.78 15.82
CA MET A 67 -15.86 7.97 15.24
C MET A 67 -15.90 8.13 13.70
N PRO A 68 -14.79 8.50 13.03
CA PRO A 68 -14.72 8.51 11.57
C PRO A 68 -14.73 7.07 11.02
N PRO A 69 -14.91 6.86 9.70
CA PRO A 69 -14.72 5.55 9.10
C PRO A 69 -13.34 4.98 9.46
N SER A 70 -13.32 3.88 10.19
CA SER A 70 -12.10 3.31 10.78
C SER A 70 -12.22 1.79 10.95
N SER A 71 -11.07 1.15 11.16
CA SER A 71 -10.99 -0.29 11.39
C SER A 71 -11.61 -0.69 12.73
N TRP A 72 -11.70 0.24 13.69
CA TRP A 72 -12.34 0.01 14.99
C TRP A 72 -13.77 -0.55 14.87
N TYR A 73 -14.56 -0.14 13.86
CA TYR A 73 -15.91 -0.69 13.66
C TYR A 73 -15.95 -2.21 13.47
N SER A 74 -14.90 -2.81 12.91
CA SER A 74 -14.80 -4.26 12.80
C SER A 74 -14.72 -4.94 14.16
N PHE A 75 -14.06 -4.32 15.12
CA PHE A 75 -13.92 -4.82 16.49
C PHE A 75 -15.14 -4.48 17.35
N ALA A 76 -15.67 -3.26 17.23
CA ALA A 76 -16.86 -2.83 17.96
C ALA A 76 -18.11 -3.66 17.63
N ARG A 77 -18.22 -4.17 16.39
CA ARG A 77 -19.29 -5.11 15.99
C ARG A 77 -19.24 -6.44 16.75
N VAL A 78 -18.05 -6.88 17.15
CA VAL A 78 -17.85 -8.13 17.90
C VAL A 78 -17.97 -7.87 19.41
N ASN A 79 -17.33 -6.81 19.89
CA ASN A 79 -17.36 -6.39 21.28
C ASN A 79 -17.41 -4.86 21.39
N PRO A 80 -18.59 -4.26 21.69
CA PRO A 80 -18.76 -2.81 21.80
C PRO A 80 -17.94 -2.16 22.93
N SER A 81 -17.47 -2.95 23.89
CA SER A 81 -16.65 -2.45 25.02
C SER A 81 -15.21 -2.14 24.63
N ILE A 82 -14.75 -2.55 23.44
CA ILE A 82 -13.39 -2.25 22.97
C ILE A 82 -13.28 -0.76 22.70
N LYS A 83 -12.38 -0.09 23.44
CA LYS A 83 -12.14 1.35 23.32
C LYS A 83 -11.55 1.66 21.94
N GLY A 84 -11.96 2.77 21.33
CA GLY A 84 -11.41 3.22 20.05
C GLY A 84 -10.94 4.66 20.11
N VAL A 85 -9.72 4.93 19.65
CA VAL A 85 -9.21 6.29 19.42
C VAL A 85 -8.61 6.38 18.03
N VAL A 86 -9.02 7.38 17.26
CA VAL A 86 -8.37 7.76 16.01
C VAL A 86 -7.58 9.05 16.26
N LEU A 87 -6.30 9.06 15.91
CA LEU A 87 -5.46 10.26 15.89
C LEU A 87 -5.40 10.79 14.45
N ALA A 88 -5.77 12.06 14.28
CA ALA A 88 -5.80 12.70 12.97
C ALA A 88 -5.68 14.23 13.03
N PRO A 89 -5.20 14.90 11.96
CA PRO A 89 -5.18 16.37 11.89
C PRO A 89 -6.58 16.97 11.69
N PHE A 90 -7.52 16.21 11.14
CA PHE A 90 -8.89 16.66 10.90
C PHE A 90 -9.79 16.48 12.13
N ARG A 91 -10.92 17.21 12.14
CA ARG A 91 -12.01 17.06 13.13
C ARG A 91 -13.23 16.35 12.53
N ASP A 92 -14.06 17.10 11.82
CA ASP A 92 -15.30 16.58 11.23
C ASP A 92 -15.18 16.25 9.74
N LYS A 93 -14.24 16.90 9.05
CA LYS A 93 -14.04 16.77 7.60
C LYS A 93 -12.55 16.68 7.29
N TYR A 94 -12.20 15.78 6.38
CA TYR A 94 -10.84 15.68 5.87
C TYR A 94 -10.38 17.02 5.29
N GLU A 95 -9.21 17.47 5.74
CA GLU A 95 -8.55 18.66 5.20
C GLU A 95 -8.04 18.39 3.78
N TYR A 96 -7.57 17.16 3.56
CA TYR A 96 -7.11 16.69 2.28
C TYR A 96 -8.27 16.35 1.32
N ARG A 97 -8.24 16.95 0.14
CA ARG A 97 -9.35 16.83 -0.85
C ARG A 97 -9.11 15.81 -1.95
N ARG A 98 -7.95 15.15 -1.96
CA ARG A 98 -7.54 14.24 -3.04
C ARG A 98 -7.38 12.80 -2.55
N VAL A 99 -7.96 12.47 -1.40
CA VAL A 99 -7.92 11.11 -0.81
C VAL A 99 -8.29 10.08 -1.87
N ASN A 100 -7.43 9.07 -2.07
CA ASN A 100 -7.63 7.96 -3.02
C ASN A 100 -7.81 8.40 -4.49
N SER A 101 -7.32 9.59 -4.86
CA SER A 101 -7.30 10.08 -6.23
C SER A 101 -5.98 9.77 -6.95
N MET A 102 -5.96 9.79 -8.29
CA MET A 102 -4.71 9.76 -9.06
C MET A 102 -3.78 10.96 -8.75
N LEU A 103 -4.37 12.05 -8.24
CA LEU A 103 -3.67 13.24 -7.77
C LEU A 103 -3.23 13.15 -6.31
N ASP A 104 -3.48 12.00 -5.66
CA ASP A 104 -2.99 11.72 -4.31
C ASP A 104 -1.50 11.39 -4.36
N ARG A 105 -0.70 12.44 -4.50
CA ARG A 105 0.75 12.35 -4.61
C ARG A 105 1.36 13.38 -3.69
N ALA A 106 2.45 13.02 -3.04
CA ALA A 106 3.19 13.94 -2.20
C ALA A 106 3.92 14.98 -3.06
N GLY A 107 3.25 16.11 -3.27
CA GLY A 107 3.81 17.33 -3.86
C GLY A 107 4.02 18.40 -2.80
N TRP A 108 4.61 18.03 -1.66
CA TRP A 108 4.79 18.95 -0.54
C TRP A 108 5.85 20.02 -0.84
N THR A 109 5.57 21.26 -0.44
CA THR A 109 6.64 22.27 -0.24
C THR A 109 7.55 21.89 0.93
N ALA A 110 8.66 22.59 1.11
CA ALA A 110 9.55 22.35 2.25
C ALA A 110 8.83 22.53 3.60
N GLU A 111 7.97 23.53 3.70
CA GLU A 111 7.16 23.82 4.89
C GLU A 111 6.12 22.72 5.14
N GLN A 112 5.39 22.31 4.10
CA GLN A 112 4.41 21.23 4.19
C GLN A 112 5.07 19.91 4.58
N ARG A 113 6.24 19.61 4.02
CA ARG A 113 7.02 18.42 4.39
C ARG A 113 7.44 18.48 5.85
N SER A 114 7.92 19.62 6.31
CA SER A 114 8.31 19.80 7.72
C SER A 114 7.12 19.60 8.67
N ALA A 115 5.98 20.21 8.35
CA ALA A 115 4.75 20.05 9.12
C ALA A 115 4.27 18.58 9.12
N ALA A 116 4.27 17.92 7.96
CA ALA A 116 3.88 16.53 7.84
C ALA A 116 4.80 15.59 8.64
N THR A 117 6.12 15.75 8.53
CA THR A 117 7.09 14.96 9.31
C THR A 117 6.90 15.18 10.81
N SER A 118 6.67 16.43 11.23
CA SER A 118 6.37 16.75 12.64
C SER A 118 5.10 16.03 13.09
N GLU A 119 4.02 16.11 12.32
CA GLU A 119 2.74 15.46 12.63
C GLU A 119 2.86 13.93 12.75
N ILE A 120 3.56 13.29 11.81
CA ILE A 120 3.85 11.85 11.85
C ILE A 120 4.68 11.51 13.10
N THR A 121 5.62 12.37 13.49
CA THR A 121 6.43 12.21 14.69
C THR A 121 5.58 12.30 15.96
N LEU A 122 4.60 13.22 16.01
CA LEU A 122 3.66 13.32 17.12
C LEU A 122 2.85 12.03 17.28
N ALA A 123 2.27 11.53 16.18
CA ALA A 123 1.47 10.31 16.20
C ALA A 123 2.29 9.07 16.55
N ALA A 124 3.50 8.95 15.97
CA ALA A 124 4.43 7.88 16.31
C ALA A 124 4.78 7.92 17.81
N SER A 125 5.07 9.11 18.35
CA SER A 125 5.40 9.28 19.76
C SER A 125 4.23 8.98 20.71
N ALA A 126 3.00 9.22 20.26
CA ALA A 126 1.78 8.90 20.98
C ALA A 126 1.59 7.39 21.13
N VAL A 127 1.76 6.65 20.02
CA VAL A 127 1.44 5.21 19.96
C VAL A 127 2.61 4.34 20.39
N LEU A 128 3.81 4.63 19.89
CA LEU A 128 5.03 3.88 20.19
C LEU A 128 6.25 4.78 20.02
N ARG A 129 6.78 5.31 21.13
CA ARG A 129 7.87 6.29 21.10
C ARG A 129 9.08 5.85 20.27
N ALA A 130 9.46 4.57 20.31
CA ALA A 130 10.57 4.03 19.51
C ALA A 130 10.34 4.14 17.99
N ALA A 131 9.09 4.18 17.52
CA ALA A 131 8.78 4.37 16.11
C ALA A 131 9.14 5.79 15.62
N ALA A 132 9.22 6.78 16.52
CA ALA A 132 9.56 8.16 16.18
C ALA A 132 10.97 8.27 15.57
N ASP A 133 11.90 7.41 15.97
CA ASP A 133 13.29 7.41 15.49
C ASP A 133 13.39 7.08 13.99
N TYR A 134 12.40 6.37 13.44
CA TYR A 134 12.36 5.98 12.03
C TYR A 134 11.57 6.93 11.14
N VAL A 135 10.87 7.92 11.69
CA VAL A 135 9.91 8.75 10.94
C VAL A 135 10.60 9.50 9.80
N SER A 136 11.79 10.04 10.03
CA SER A 136 12.54 10.77 8.99
C SER A 136 12.87 9.86 7.80
N ASP A 137 13.49 8.71 8.07
CA ASP A 137 13.94 7.76 7.05
C ASP A 137 12.74 7.18 6.28
N LEU A 138 11.71 6.74 6.99
CA LEU A 138 10.53 6.14 6.37
C LEU A 138 9.70 7.16 5.59
N THR A 139 9.62 8.41 6.04
CA THR A 139 8.95 9.49 5.28
C THR A 139 9.70 9.79 3.98
N GLU A 140 11.03 9.83 4.02
CA GLU A 140 11.83 9.98 2.80
C GLU A 140 11.56 8.82 1.83
N CYS A 141 11.61 7.60 2.33
CA CYS A 141 11.46 6.40 1.53
C CYS A 141 10.05 6.19 0.96
N PHE A 142 9.02 6.23 1.80
CA PHE A 142 7.64 5.93 1.40
C PHE A 142 6.94 7.09 0.72
N ILE A 143 7.30 8.33 1.05
CA ILE A 143 6.56 9.50 0.56
C ILE A 143 7.38 10.29 -0.47
N VAL A 144 8.56 10.77 -0.09
CA VAL A 144 9.31 11.78 -0.86
C VAL A 144 9.99 11.21 -2.11
N SER A 145 10.69 10.09 -1.95
CA SER A 145 11.45 9.48 -3.04
C SER A 145 10.53 9.00 -4.16
N GLN A 146 10.96 9.05 -5.42
CA GLN A 146 10.11 8.59 -6.53
C GLN A 146 9.92 7.06 -6.51
N ARG A 147 10.97 6.33 -6.12
CA ARG A 147 10.98 4.88 -5.91
C ARG A 147 11.37 4.60 -4.46
N TRP A 148 10.86 3.52 -3.88
CA TRP A 148 11.21 3.14 -2.50
C TRP A 148 12.72 2.93 -2.33
N THR A 149 13.40 2.32 -3.30
CA THR A 149 14.86 2.06 -3.25
C THR A 149 15.74 3.27 -3.50
N ASN A 150 15.18 4.45 -3.81
CA ASN A 150 15.98 5.66 -4.04
C ASN A 150 16.39 6.37 -2.74
N CYS A 151 15.79 6.02 -1.60
CA CYS A 151 16.20 6.56 -0.29
C CYS A 151 17.35 5.75 0.31
N SER A 152 18.14 6.37 1.18
CA SER A 152 19.29 5.74 1.84
C SER A 152 18.94 4.48 2.64
N PHE A 153 17.81 4.50 3.35
CA PHE A 153 17.38 3.41 4.24
C PHE A 153 17.05 2.13 3.47
N PHE A 154 16.29 2.21 2.37
CA PHE A 154 15.98 1.04 1.55
C PHE A 154 17.02 0.71 0.48
N ALA A 155 17.87 1.67 0.07
CA ALA A 155 18.90 1.41 -0.95
C ALA A 155 19.85 0.27 -0.57
N LYS A 156 20.10 0.08 0.74
CA LYS A 156 21.03 -0.93 1.25
C LYS A 156 20.39 -2.27 1.59
N MET A 157 19.07 -2.37 1.60
CA MET A 157 18.36 -3.60 1.97
C MET A 157 18.29 -4.64 0.83
N GLU A 158 18.87 -4.35 -0.35
CA GLU A 158 18.96 -5.21 -1.55
C GLU A 158 17.69 -6.02 -1.86
N PHE A 159 16.80 -5.47 -2.70
CA PHE A 159 15.56 -6.13 -3.12
C PHE A 159 15.74 -6.85 -4.48
N GLU A 160 15.37 -8.13 -4.56
CA GLU A 160 15.72 -9.04 -5.68
C GLU A 160 15.18 -8.67 -7.09
N ASP A 161 14.29 -7.69 -7.26
CA ASP A 161 13.78 -7.37 -8.61
C ASP A 161 13.59 -5.87 -8.88
N GLY A 162 14.71 -5.16 -9.06
CA GLY A 162 14.85 -3.76 -9.48
C GLY A 162 13.96 -3.27 -10.65
N LYS A 163 13.37 -4.19 -11.42
CA LYS A 163 12.73 -3.90 -12.72
C LYS A 163 11.20 -3.93 -12.71
N ARG A 164 10.55 -4.46 -11.66
CA ARG A 164 9.07 -4.50 -11.57
C ARG A 164 8.43 -3.23 -10.98
N TYR A 165 9.22 -2.29 -10.49
CA TYR A 165 8.73 -1.14 -9.72
C TYR A 165 8.24 0.03 -10.59
N LEU A 166 7.07 -0.12 -11.21
CA LEU A 166 6.37 0.99 -11.86
C LEU A 166 5.57 1.80 -10.83
N GLY A 167 6.27 2.69 -10.13
CA GLY A 167 5.68 3.67 -9.21
C GLY A 167 5.25 3.09 -7.85
N LYS A 168 5.02 4.00 -6.90
CA LYS A 168 4.48 3.65 -5.59
C LYS A 168 2.96 3.55 -5.67
N SER A 169 2.39 2.47 -5.14
CA SER A 169 0.95 2.28 -5.05
C SER A 169 0.60 1.69 -3.69
N THR A 170 -0.56 2.06 -3.15
CA THR A 170 -1.15 1.46 -1.95
C THR A 170 -2.31 0.51 -2.29
N TYR A 171 -2.60 0.32 -3.58
CA TYR A 171 -3.70 -0.52 -4.04
C TYR A 171 -3.49 -2.00 -3.66
N VAL A 172 -4.54 -2.63 -3.15
CA VAL A 172 -4.56 -4.06 -2.83
C VAL A 172 -4.89 -4.83 -4.11
N SER A 173 -3.87 -5.33 -4.79
CA SER A 173 -4.00 -6.11 -6.03
C SER A 173 -4.05 -7.60 -5.76
N LYS A 174 -4.71 -8.36 -6.66
CA LYS A 174 -4.67 -9.83 -6.63
C LYS A 174 -3.26 -10.39 -6.91
N GLU A 175 -2.52 -9.76 -7.81
CA GLU A 175 -1.14 -10.15 -8.14
C GLU A 175 -0.14 -9.41 -7.26
N MET A 176 1.08 -9.95 -7.11
CA MET A 176 2.23 -9.29 -6.46
C MET A 176 2.78 -8.11 -7.29
N ALA A 177 1.88 -7.34 -7.91
CA ALA A 177 2.19 -6.11 -8.63
C ALA A 177 2.52 -4.97 -7.65
N ASN A 178 1.92 -4.99 -6.45
CA ASN A 178 2.23 -4.03 -5.39
C ASN A 178 3.26 -4.59 -4.40
N MET A 179 4.43 -3.94 -4.35
CA MET A 179 5.54 -4.33 -3.48
C MET A 179 5.53 -3.63 -2.12
N LEU A 180 4.51 -2.82 -1.80
CA LEU A 180 4.43 -2.08 -0.54
C LEU A 180 4.57 -2.99 0.69
N ARG A 181 3.89 -4.15 0.67
CA ARG A 181 3.90 -5.11 1.78
C ARG A 181 5.30 -5.62 2.10
N PRO A 182 6.08 -6.14 1.12
CA PRO A 182 7.49 -6.44 1.34
C PRO A 182 8.28 -5.29 1.99
N PHE A 183 8.22 -4.06 1.47
CA PHE A 183 8.98 -2.95 2.06
C PHE A 183 8.59 -2.65 3.52
N ILE A 184 7.29 -2.74 3.85
CA ILE A 184 6.81 -2.60 5.24
C ILE A 184 7.36 -3.74 6.10
N GLU A 185 7.33 -4.97 5.58
CA GLU A 185 7.83 -6.15 6.28
C GLU A 185 9.32 -6.05 6.60
N TYR A 186 10.16 -5.73 5.61
CA TYR A 186 11.60 -5.53 5.82
C TYR A 186 11.89 -4.44 6.86
N ALA A 187 11.16 -3.32 6.80
CA ALA A 187 11.28 -2.23 7.76
C ALA A 187 10.86 -2.66 9.18
N LEU A 188 9.74 -3.39 9.31
CA LEU A 188 9.26 -3.91 10.59
C LEU A 188 10.24 -4.92 11.19
N VAL A 189 10.69 -5.90 10.40
CA VAL A 189 11.67 -6.91 10.85
C VAL A 189 12.94 -6.24 11.36
N TYR A 190 13.40 -5.19 10.70
CA TYR A 190 14.54 -4.43 11.19
C TYR A 190 14.23 -3.67 12.49
N ALA A 191 13.11 -2.96 12.55
CA ALA A 191 12.77 -2.07 13.66
C ALA A 191 12.47 -2.81 14.98
N ILE A 192 11.82 -3.97 14.91
CA ILE A 192 11.42 -4.76 16.09
C ILE A 192 12.14 -6.11 16.21
N GLY A 193 12.97 -6.47 15.23
CA GLY A 193 13.73 -7.71 15.25
C GLY A 193 15.03 -7.62 16.03
N SER A 194 15.56 -8.79 16.38
CA SER A 194 16.84 -8.94 17.07
C SER A 194 17.72 -9.94 16.37
N THR A 195 19.03 -9.69 16.42
CA THR A 195 20.07 -10.61 15.93
C THR A 195 20.84 -11.28 17.08
N ALA A 196 20.39 -11.11 18.33
CA ALA A 196 21.11 -11.62 19.50
C ALA A 196 21.22 -13.14 19.52
N ASN A 197 20.18 -13.85 19.08
CA ASN A 197 20.14 -15.32 19.03
C ASN A 197 20.80 -15.90 17.79
N THR A 198 21.11 -15.06 16.80
CA THR A 198 21.53 -15.44 15.45
C THR A 198 22.84 -14.76 15.05
N SER A 199 23.57 -14.20 16.02
CA SER A 199 24.80 -13.43 15.79
C SER A 199 25.91 -14.23 15.12
N ASN A 200 25.89 -15.56 15.27
CA ASN A 200 26.87 -16.47 14.71
C ASN A 200 26.55 -16.89 13.26
N ILE A 201 25.37 -16.53 12.76
CA ILE A 201 24.92 -16.87 11.40
C ILE A 201 25.39 -15.76 10.46
N THR A 202 26.21 -16.13 9.48
CA THR A 202 26.86 -15.19 8.56
C THR A 202 26.43 -15.35 7.10
N ASP A 203 25.58 -16.34 6.81
CA ASP A 203 25.10 -16.65 5.48
C ASP A 203 23.63 -17.06 5.48
N GLU A 204 22.99 -16.89 4.32
CA GLU A 204 21.55 -17.13 4.11
C GLU A 204 21.17 -18.60 4.33
N GLU A 205 21.99 -19.53 3.83
CA GLU A 205 21.71 -20.96 3.90
C GLU A 205 21.71 -21.43 5.36
N SER A 206 22.69 -21.01 6.15
CA SER A 206 22.74 -21.27 7.59
C SER A 206 21.57 -20.64 8.35
N CYS A 207 21.11 -19.45 7.94
CA CYS A 207 19.88 -18.87 8.51
C CYS A 207 18.67 -19.76 8.20
N ALA A 208 18.50 -20.18 6.95
CA ALA A 208 17.40 -21.05 6.55
C ALA A 208 17.43 -22.42 7.25
N GLU A 209 18.61 -23.01 7.46
CA GLU A 209 18.77 -24.25 8.22
C GLU A 209 18.47 -24.06 9.70
N PHE A 210 18.94 -22.96 10.30
CA PHE A 210 18.65 -22.63 11.70
C PHE A 210 17.14 -22.54 11.94
N VAL A 211 16.40 -21.88 11.03
CA VAL A 211 14.94 -21.69 11.09
C VAL A 211 14.19 -23.03 11.09
N LYS A 212 14.62 -24.01 10.29
CA LYS A 212 13.99 -25.34 10.23
C LYS A 212 14.04 -26.07 11.58
N ASN A 213 15.04 -25.76 12.41
CA ASN A 213 15.24 -26.37 13.71
C ASN A 213 14.55 -25.61 14.87
N GLN A 214 13.86 -24.50 14.58
CA GLN A 214 13.15 -23.73 15.59
C GLN A 214 11.70 -24.17 15.75
N ASN A 215 11.24 -24.23 17.00
CA ASN A 215 9.86 -24.55 17.36
C ASN A 215 8.97 -23.30 17.59
N ASP A 216 9.53 -22.10 17.47
CA ASP A 216 8.89 -20.83 17.79
C ASP A 216 8.38 -20.07 16.55
N LEU A 217 8.31 -20.74 15.39
CA LEU A 217 7.83 -20.18 14.11
C LEU A 217 6.36 -19.69 14.15
N HIS A 218 5.61 -20.08 15.18
CA HIS A 218 4.25 -19.60 15.42
C HIS A 218 4.19 -18.24 16.14
N VAL A 219 5.34 -17.74 16.61
CA VAL A 219 5.49 -16.45 17.31
C VAL A 219 6.47 -15.54 16.57
N TYR A 220 7.52 -16.11 15.98
CA TYR A 220 8.59 -15.35 15.36
C TYR A 220 8.75 -15.67 13.89
N MET A 221 9.00 -14.62 13.12
CA MET A 221 9.51 -14.72 11.76
C MET A 221 11.03 -14.51 11.77
N TYR A 222 11.69 -15.30 10.94
CA TYR A 222 13.11 -15.19 10.68
C TYR A 222 13.32 -14.70 9.26
N SER A 223 14.20 -13.71 9.09
CA SER A 223 14.48 -13.12 7.78
C SER A 223 15.98 -12.89 7.64
N TRP A 224 16.54 -13.37 6.54
CA TRP A 224 17.88 -13.00 6.12
C TRP A 224 17.79 -11.70 5.31
N GLN A 225 18.26 -10.59 5.89
CA GLN A 225 18.16 -9.28 5.24
C GLN A 225 19.32 -8.37 5.62
N ALA A 226 19.63 -7.45 4.71
CA ALA A 226 20.63 -6.41 4.96
C ALA A 226 20.12 -5.36 5.96
N ASP A 227 21.02 -4.96 6.85
CA ASP A 227 20.83 -3.82 7.74
C ASP A 227 20.74 -2.52 6.91
N PRO A 228 19.70 -1.70 7.09
CA PRO A 228 19.43 -0.54 6.24
C PRO A 228 20.48 0.57 6.36
N TYR A 229 21.30 0.58 7.41
CA TYR A 229 22.36 1.58 7.60
C TYR A 229 23.73 1.06 7.20
N THR A 230 24.03 -0.21 7.45
CA THR A 230 25.36 -0.79 7.20
C THR A 230 25.44 -1.61 5.91
N GLY A 231 24.32 -2.11 5.40
CA GLY A 231 24.26 -3.05 4.27
C GLY A 231 24.74 -4.46 4.63
N VAL A 232 25.07 -4.73 5.89
CA VAL A 232 25.53 -6.05 6.33
C VAL A 232 24.31 -6.95 6.51
N PHE A 233 24.32 -8.09 5.84
CA PHE A 233 23.28 -9.09 6.00
C PHE A 233 23.36 -9.78 7.35
N ARG A 234 22.19 -9.94 7.98
CA ARG A 234 22.02 -10.67 9.24
C ARG A 234 20.73 -11.47 9.21
N CYS A 235 20.70 -12.52 10.01
CA CYS A 235 19.50 -13.32 10.24
C CYS A 235 18.70 -12.67 11.38
N TYR A 236 17.66 -11.91 11.06
CA TYR A 236 16.81 -11.24 12.05
C TYR A 236 15.74 -12.20 12.56
N ARG A 237 15.48 -12.18 13.87
CA ARG A 237 14.33 -12.81 14.52
C ARG A 237 13.37 -11.73 15.01
N SER A 238 12.16 -11.68 14.48
CA SER A 238 11.18 -10.63 14.76
C SER A 238 9.83 -11.19 15.19
N PRO A 239 9.13 -10.62 16.19
CA PRO A 239 7.77 -11.00 16.56
C PRO A 239 6.75 -10.40 15.58
N TYR A 240 6.92 -10.70 14.29
CA TYR A 240 6.03 -10.30 13.20
C TYR A 240 5.50 -11.56 12.54
N ILE A 241 4.21 -11.55 12.19
CA ILE A 241 3.53 -12.65 11.52
C ILE A 241 2.72 -12.08 10.37
N HIS A 242 2.77 -12.75 9.23
CA HIS A 242 1.94 -12.43 8.08
C HIS A 242 0.53 -13.01 8.26
N PHE A 243 -0.50 -12.21 7.94
CA PHE A 243 -1.88 -12.67 7.88
C PHE A 243 -2.48 -12.39 6.51
N ASP A 244 -3.11 -13.41 5.94
CA ASP A 244 -3.87 -13.26 4.72
C ASP A 244 -5.10 -12.38 4.96
N THR A 245 -5.21 -11.33 4.17
CA THR A 245 -6.27 -10.31 4.29
C THR A 245 -7.29 -10.52 3.18
N ILE A 246 -8.08 -11.58 3.33
CA ILE A 246 -9.15 -11.98 2.41
C ILE A 246 -10.49 -11.80 3.14
N SER A 247 -11.51 -11.31 2.43
CA SER A 247 -12.83 -11.17 3.04
C SER A 247 -13.41 -12.53 3.44
N PRO A 248 -14.02 -12.67 4.63
CA PRO A 248 -14.69 -13.91 5.05
C PRO A 248 -15.78 -14.38 4.08
N ALA A 249 -16.38 -13.48 3.31
CA ALA A 249 -17.34 -13.82 2.26
C ALA A 249 -16.82 -14.86 1.25
N PHE A 250 -15.50 -14.94 1.06
CA PHE A 250 -14.85 -15.89 0.15
C PHE A 250 -14.28 -17.12 0.87
N GLN A 251 -14.34 -17.17 2.20
CA GLN A 251 -13.82 -18.26 3.02
C GLN A 251 -14.93 -19.14 3.60
N ILE A 252 -16.11 -18.56 3.84
CA ILE A 252 -17.29 -19.27 4.34
C ILE A 252 -17.89 -20.09 3.19
N GLU A 253 -18.00 -21.40 3.39
CA GLU A 253 -18.65 -22.31 2.44
C GLU A 253 -20.12 -21.91 2.24
N ASP A 254 -20.58 -21.93 0.99
CA ASP A 254 -21.95 -21.54 0.59
C ASP A 254 -22.42 -20.15 1.07
N TYR A 255 -21.50 -19.19 1.21
CA TYR A 255 -21.86 -17.81 1.56
C TYR A 255 -22.79 -17.16 0.53
N ASP A 256 -23.93 -16.63 0.98
CA ASP A 256 -24.83 -15.85 0.12
C ASP A 256 -24.22 -14.46 -0.17
N PHE A 257 -23.73 -14.26 -1.39
CA PHE A 257 -23.15 -12.99 -1.84
C PHE A 257 -24.13 -11.81 -1.88
N LYS A 258 -25.44 -12.04 -1.67
CA LYS A 258 -26.41 -10.95 -1.45
C LYS A 258 -26.33 -10.39 -0.02
N ASN A 259 -25.72 -11.11 0.91
CA ASN A 259 -25.53 -10.66 2.29
C ASN A 259 -24.45 -9.57 2.35
N THR A 260 -24.81 -8.41 2.91
CA THR A 260 -23.95 -7.23 3.04
C THR A 260 -23.07 -7.23 4.30
N THR A 261 -23.01 -8.33 5.04
CA THR A 261 -22.23 -8.44 6.29
C THR A 261 -20.73 -8.35 6.02
N TYR A 262 -20.23 -9.09 5.02
CA TYR A 262 -18.83 -9.11 4.63
C TYR A 262 -18.61 -8.48 3.25
N SER A 263 -17.42 -7.93 3.04
CA SER A 263 -17.01 -7.31 1.78
C SER A 263 -16.96 -8.34 0.64
N THR A 264 -17.43 -7.98 -0.56
CA THR A 264 -17.44 -8.88 -1.73
C THR A 264 -16.68 -8.31 -2.93
N TRP A 265 -15.79 -7.34 -2.68
CA TRP A 265 -14.97 -6.75 -3.74
C TRP A 265 -14.06 -7.79 -4.41
N ALA A 266 -14.17 -7.89 -5.74
CA ALA A 266 -13.35 -8.76 -6.56
C ALA A 266 -12.83 -7.98 -7.78
N GLU A 267 -11.58 -8.24 -8.15
CA GLU A 267 -10.94 -7.63 -9.32
C GLU A 267 -11.06 -8.55 -10.53
N SER A 268 -11.52 -7.99 -11.66
CA SER A 268 -11.56 -8.72 -12.94
C SER A 268 -10.14 -9.02 -13.42
N VAL A 269 -9.90 -10.23 -13.92
CA VAL A 269 -8.62 -10.62 -14.51
C VAL A 269 -8.66 -10.37 -16.01
N TYR A 270 -7.84 -9.44 -16.51
CA TYR A 270 -7.74 -9.10 -17.92
C TYR A 270 -6.29 -8.84 -18.32
N LYS A 271 -5.93 -9.11 -19.58
CA LYS A 271 -4.59 -8.83 -20.14
C LYS A 271 -4.65 -7.62 -21.05
N VAL A 272 -4.14 -6.47 -20.60
CA VAL A 272 -3.93 -5.30 -21.48
C VAL A 272 -2.55 -5.43 -22.11
N ASN A 273 -2.50 -5.95 -23.34
CA ASN A 273 -1.21 -6.27 -23.94
C ASN A 273 -0.46 -5.03 -24.42
N ASN A 274 -1.12 -4.02 -24.99
CA ASN A 274 -0.53 -2.74 -25.42
C ASN A 274 -1.63 -1.73 -25.82
N LEU A 275 -1.47 -0.45 -25.46
CA LEU A 275 -2.23 0.65 -26.07
C LEU A 275 -1.53 1.05 -27.37
N ARG A 276 -2.27 1.07 -28.50
CA ARG A 276 -1.71 1.41 -29.81
C ARG A 276 -2.50 2.54 -30.43
N LEU A 277 -1.78 3.55 -30.93
CA LEU A 277 -2.34 4.62 -31.75
C LEU A 277 -2.13 4.26 -33.22
N TYR A 278 -3.19 4.32 -34.01
CA TYR A 278 -3.14 4.14 -35.45
C TYR A 278 -4.05 5.15 -36.13
N LEU A 279 -3.66 5.55 -37.34
CA LEU A 279 -4.52 6.33 -38.22
C LEU A 279 -5.50 5.36 -38.88
N VAL A 280 -6.78 5.68 -38.83
CA VAL A 280 -7.84 4.96 -39.53
C VAL A 280 -8.20 5.76 -40.77
N GLN A 281 -8.19 5.11 -41.92
CA GLN A 281 -8.60 5.70 -43.19
C GLN A 281 -10.13 5.83 -43.23
N ASP A 282 -10.65 6.80 -43.98
CA ASP A 282 -12.09 6.93 -44.18
C ASP A 282 -12.68 5.69 -44.88
N GLU A 283 -13.86 5.24 -44.43
CA GLU A 283 -14.53 4.03 -44.95
C GLU A 283 -14.75 4.11 -46.47
N SER A 284 -15.01 5.30 -47.02
CA SER A 284 -15.22 5.46 -48.47
C SER A 284 -14.00 5.05 -49.29
N TYR A 285 -12.79 5.30 -48.77
CA TYR A 285 -11.55 4.90 -49.41
C TYR A 285 -11.38 3.38 -49.38
N GLU A 286 -11.76 2.72 -48.29
CA GLU A 286 -11.74 1.25 -48.18
C GLU A 286 -12.67 0.61 -49.21
N TYR A 287 -13.90 1.12 -49.37
CA TYR A 287 -14.83 0.65 -50.39
C TYR A 287 -14.31 0.85 -51.81
N ILE A 288 -13.71 2.01 -52.11
CA ILE A 288 -13.12 2.29 -53.42
C ILE A 288 -11.97 1.31 -53.70
N MET A 289 -11.06 1.11 -52.75
CA MET A 289 -9.93 0.18 -52.92
C MET A 289 -10.39 -1.27 -53.07
N LEU A 290 -11.43 -1.69 -52.34
CA LEU A 290 -12.04 -3.02 -52.48
C LEU A 290 -12.64 -3.21 -53.89
N LEU A 291 -13.38 -2.21 -54.39
CA LEU A 291 -13.97 -2.25 -55.73
C LEU A 291 -12.90 -2.31 -56.82
N ILE A 292 -11.85 -1.49 -56.72
CA ILE A 292 -10.70 -1.53 -57.63
C ILE A 292 -10.06 -2.91 -57.61
N GLY A 293 -9.85 -3.47 -56.42
CA GLY A 293 -9.27 -4.81 -56.24
C GLY A 293 -10.10 -5.91 -56.92
N ILE A 294 -11.42 -5.88 -56.82
CA ILE A 294 -12.32 -6.84 -57.49
C ILE A 294 -12.23 -6.71 -59.02
N ILE A 295 -12.18 -5.48 -59.53
CA ILE A 295 -12.08 -5.23 -60.98
C ILE A 295 -10.76 -5.76 -61.52
N VAL A 296 -9.63 -5.40 -60.90
CA VAL A 296 -8.30 -5.85 -61.32
C VAL A 296 -8.16 -7.36 -61.16
N GLY A 297 -8.66 -7.95 -60.07
CA GLY A 297 -8.63 -9.40 -59.86
C GLY A 297 -9.49 -10.21 -60.84
N ARG A 298 -10.44 -9.57 -61.54
CA ARG A 298 -11.20 -10.18 -62.64
C ARG A 298 -10.55 -10.01 -64.01
N CYS A 299 -9.56 -9.13 -64.12
CA CYS A 299 -8.74 -9.01 -65.33
C CYS A 299 -7.65 -10.10 -65.29
N ASN A 300 -7.90 -11.22 -65.96
CA ASN A 300 -6.88 -12.24 -66.21
C ASN A 300 -5.93 -11.79 -67.34
N GLU A 301 -4.75 -12.42 -67.47
CA GLU A 301 -3.73 -12.11 -68.49
C GLU A 301 -4.30 -12.02 -69.93
N ASP A 302 -5.40 -12.73 -70.23
CA ASP A 302 -6.12 -12.68 -71.50
C ASP A 302 -6.76 -11.31 -71.84
N THR A 303 -6.88 -10.39 -70.87
CA THR A 303 -7.38 -9.02 -71.12
C THR A 303 -6.30 -8.03 -71.56
N PHE A 304 -5.01 -8.38 -71.40
CA PHE A 304 -3.90 -7.60 -71.93
C PHE A 304 -3.40 -8.20 -73.25
N VAL A 305 -4.28 -8.32 -74.23
CA VAL A 305 -3.83 -8.56 -75.62
C VAL A 305 -3.14 -7.28 -76.09
N ASN A 306 -1.82 -7.24 -75.90
CA ASN A 306 -0.97 -6.28 -76.58
C ASN A 306 -1.05 -6.59 -78.07
N LYS A 307 -1.85 -5.83 -78.83
CA LYS A 307 -1.79 -5.85 -80.29
C LYS A 307 -0.39 -5.38 -80.69
N ARG A 308 0.51 -6.32 -80.89
CA ARG A 308 1.70 -6.11 -81.71
C ARG A 308 1.19 -5.87 -83.13
N ASP A 309 1.06 -4.61 -83.50
CA ASP A 309 0.97 -4.22 -84.90
C ASP A 309 2.32 -4.55 -85.54
N GLU A 310 2.42 -5.74 -86.12
CA GLU A 310 3.45 -6.08 -87.10
C GLU A 310 3.17 -5.25 -88.37
N HIS A 311 3.79 -4.07 -88.47
CA HIS A 311 4.04 -3.48 -89.77
C HIS A 311 5.34 -4.07 -90.33
N VAL A 312 5.15 -5.10 -91.15
CA VAL A 312 6.10 -5.54 -92.18
C VAL A 312 5.92 -4.62 -93.38
N GLU A 313 6.91 -3.79 -93.70
CA GLU A 313 7.20 -3.20 -95.03
C GLU A 313 8.72 -2.90 -95.01
N GLU A 314 9.56 -3.74 -95.62
CA GLU A 314 10.08 -3.62 -97.00
C GLU A 314 10.80 -2.28 -97.29
N GLU A 315 12.11 -2.21 -96.97
CA GLU A 315 13.25 -2.03 -97.89
C GLU A 315 14.60 -1.95 -97.13
#